data_AF-A0A8H7NFI6-F1
#
_entry.id   AF-A0A8H7NFI6-F1
#
_cell.length_a   1.000
_cell.length_b   1.000
_cell.length_c   1.000
_cell.angle_alpha   90.00
_cell.angle_beta   90.00
_cell.angle_gamma   90.00
#
_symmetry.space_group_name_H-M   'P 1'
#
loop_
_entity.id
_entity.type
_entity.pdbx_description
1 polymer ?
#
loop_
_entity_poly.entity_id
_entity_poly.type
_entity_poly.pdbx_seq_one_letter_code
_entity_poly.pdbx_strand_id
1 'polypeptide(L)'
;MSDPYAWTPNIVDIQVLRVGQFLIITSPSEVATMAGRRWREAVASEASTFLDEEPVVVLSSPANTYAHYLTTPEEYDIQRYEGASTLYGRDSLSAYINLTVSNLNYLSPDATGQPAQGPPPPTTGTSRCHLSRAS
;
A
#
# COMPACT_ATOMS: atom_id res chain seq x y z
N MET A 1 5.92 19.51 -9.57
CA MET A 1 6.77 18.82 -10.57
C MET A 1 5.91 17.76 -11.25
N SER A 2 5.11 18.17 -12.24
CA SER A 2 4.26 17.28 -13.06
C SER A 2 4.61 17.37 -14.54
N ASP A 3 5.56 18.23 -14.89
CA ASP A 3 5.98 18.50 -16.26
C ASP A 3 7.34 17.85 -16.52
N PRO A 4 7.51 17.08 -17.61
CA PRO A 4 6.48 16.63 -18.58
C PRO A 4 5.61 15.46 -18.08
N TYR A 5 5.96 14.84 -16.95
CA TYR A 5 5.18 13.82 -16.25
C TYR A 5 5.54 13.83 -14.75
N ALA A 6 4.68 13.24 -13.91
CA ALA A 6 4.99 13.06 -12.49
C ALA A 6 6.19 12.11 -12.31
N TRP A 7 7.14 12.49 -11.45
CA TRP A 7 8.37 11.71 -11.23
C TRP A 7 8.20 10.56 -10.23
N THR A 8 7.13 10.61 -9.44
CA THR A 8 6.74 9.59 -8.47
C THR A 8 5.32 9.11 -8.78
N PRO A 9 4.94 7.87 -8.42
CA PRO A 9 3.59 7.40 -8.63
C PRO A 9 2.58 8.25 -7.84
N ASN A 10 1.56 8.73 -8.54
CA ASN A 10 0.41 9.44 -7.98
C ASN A 10 -0.84 8.56 -7.84
N ILE A 11 -0.79 7.36 -8.42
CA ILE A 11 -1.79 6.30 -8.29
C ILE A 11 -1.04 5.07 -7.78
N VAL A 12 -1.52 4.47 -6.70
CA VAL A 12 -0.93 3.27 -6.09
C VAL A 12 -2.01 2.24 -5.80
N ASP A 13 -1.62 0.97 -5.86
CA ASP A 13 -2.51 -0.15 -5.62
C ASP A 13 -2.53 -0.50 -4.13
N ILE A 14 -3.72 -0.55 -3.53
CA ILE A 14 -3.95 -1.14 -2.20
C ILE A 14 -4.76 -2.41 -2.42
N GLN A 15 -4.18 -3.55 -2.07
CA GLN A 15 -4.82 -4.84 -2.32
C GLN A 15 -4.62 -5.78 -1.12
N VAL A 16 -5.65 -6.58 -0.86
CA VAL A 16 -5.62 -7.67 0.10
C VAL A 16 -6.18 -8.91 -0.55
N LEU A 17 -5.49 -10.03 -0.35
CA LEU A 17 -5.93 -11.36 -0.79
C LEU A 17 -6.30 -12.19 0.42
N ARG A 18 -7.37 -12.99 0.31
CA ARG A 18 -7.83 -13.89 1.38
C ARG A 18 -7.84 -15.33 0.91
N VAL A 19 -7.34 -16.24 1.75
CA VAL A 19 -7.47 -17.71 1.61
C VAL A 19 -7.84 -18.30 2.96
N GLY A 20 -9.12 -18.64 3.18
CA GLY A 20 -9.59 -19.10 4.49
C GLY A 20 -9.42 -18.02 5.57
N GLN A 21 -8.67 -18.31 6.64
CA GLN A 21 -8.30 -17.33 7.68
C GLN A 21 -7.05 -16.50 7.34
N PHE A 22 -6.38 -16.79 6.22
CA PHE A 22 -5.11 -16.17 5.84
C PHE A 22 -5.36 -14.91 5.00
N LEU A 23 -4.84 -13.77 5.44
CA LEU A 23 -4.91 -12.50 4.72
C LEU A 23 -3.51 -12.02 4.32
N ILE A 24 -3.36 -11.65 3.07
CA ILE A 24 -2.11 -11.13 2.50
C ILE A 24 -2.35 -9.68 2.09
N ILE A 25 -1.77 -8.74 2.84
CA ILE A 25 -1.72 -7.34 2.46
C ILE A 25 -0.61 -7.18 1.43
N THR A 26 -0.91 -6.60 0.26
CA THR A 26 0.09 -6.23 -0.74
C THR A 26 0.31 -4.72 -0.70
N SER A 27 1.53 -4.31 -0.34
CA SER A 27 1.91 -2.90 -0.20
C SER A 27 2.81 -2.44 -1.36
N PRO A 28 2.55 -1.28 -1.95
CA PRO A 28 3.43 -0.68 -2.96
C PRO A 28 4.68 -0.03 -2.35
N SER A 29 4.70 0.20 -1.05
CA SER A 29 5.79 0.86 -0.34
C SER A 29 6.59 -0.13 0.51
N GLU A 30 7.89 0.10 0.69
CA GLU A 30 8.76 -0.52 1.68
C GLU A 30 8.34 -0.11 3.10
N VAL A 31 7.66 -1.02 3.80
CA VAL A 31 7.04 -0.71 5.08
C VAL A 31 8.02 -0.88 6.25
N ALA A 32 8.18 0.17 7.06
CA ALA A 32 8.95 0.12 8.30
C ALA A 32 8.35 -0.88 9.29
N THR A 33 9.17 -1.39 10.20
CA THR A 33 8.78 -2.49 11.11
C THR A 33 7.53 -2.15 11.93
N MET A 34 7.46 -0.96 12.52
CA MET A 34 6.32 -0.55 13.34
C MET A 34 5.10 -0.17 12.50
N ALA A 35 5.31 0.44 11.32
CA ALA A 35 4.25 0.69 10.37
C ALA A 35 3.56 -0.63 9.95
N GLY A 36 4.35 -1.67 9.65
CA GLY A 36 3.84 -2.98 9.26
C GLY A 36 3.18 -3.75 10.41
N ARG A 37 3.60 -3.55 11.67
CA ARG A 37 2.87 -4.08 12.84
C ARG A 37 1.50 -3.44 12.98
N ARG A 38 1.43 -2.11 13.03
CA ARG A 38 0.17 -1.37 13.19
C ARG A 38 -0.83 -1.70 12.08
N TRP A 39 -0.34 -1.84 10.85
CA TRP A 39 -1.20 -2.18 9.72
C TRP A 39 -1.75 -3.61 9.81
N ARG A 40 -0.90 -4.60 10.13
CA ARG A 40 -1.37 -5.99 10.32
C ARG A 40 -2.35 -6.12 11.47
N GLU A 41 -2.11 -5.42 12.58
CA GLU A 41 -3.01 -5.39 13.75
C GLU A 41 -4.38 -4.81 13.38
N ALA A 42 -4.41 -3.70 12.64
CA ALA A 42 -5.66 -3.09 12.19
C ALA A 42 -6.46 -4.02 11.25
N VAL A 43 -5.78 -4.68 10.30
CA VAL A 43 -6.42 -5.65 9.40
C VAL A 43 -6.90 -6.88 10.13
N ALA A 44 -6.13 -7.40 11.10
CA ALA A 44 -6.55 -8.53 11.92
C ALA A 44 -7.81 -8.18 12.73
N SER A 45 -7.80 -7.02 13.38
CA SER A 45 -8.95 -6.53 14.16
C SER A 45 -10.22 -6.38 13.31
N GLU A 46 -10.11 -5.88 12.09
CA GLU A 46 -11.25 -5.76 11.19
C GLU A 46 -11.70 -7.14 10.68
N ALA A 47 -10.77 -8.01 10.31
CA ALA A 47 -11.07 -9.35 9.81
C ALA A 47 -11.79 -10.20 10.86
N SER A 48 -11.45 -10.06 12.15
CA SER A 48 -12.13 -10.73 13.25
C SER A 48 -13.63 -10.37 13.38
N THR A 49 -14.10 -9.31 12.71
CA THR A 49 -15.53 -8.95 12.73
C THR A 49 -16.38 -9.84 11.81
N PHE A 50 -15.76 -10.52 10.84
CA PHE A 50 -16.47 -11.33 9.84
C PHE A 50 -15.84 -12.72 9.59
N LEU A 51 -14.74 -13.05 10.27
CA LEU A 51 -14.12 -14.38 10.26
C LEU A 51 -14.41 -15.11 11.56
N ASP A 52 -14.83 -16.37 11.46
CA ASP A 52 -15.04 -17.25 12.61
C ASP A 52 -13.71 -17.74 13.22
N GLU A 53 -12.66 -17.78 12.41
CA GLU A 53 -11.32 -18.24 12.79
C GLU A 53 -10.38 -17.07 13.01
N GLU A 54 -9.36 -17.25 13.88
CA GLU A 54 -8.37 -16.22 14.16
C GLU A 54 -7.62 -15.81 12.87
N PRO A 55 -7.66 -14.52 12.46
CA PRO A 55 -7.05 -14.07 11.22
C PRO A 55 -5.53 -14.15 11.25
N VAL A 56 -4.93 -14.79 10.25
CA VAL A 56 -3.47 -14.81 10.05
C VAL A 56 -3.10 -13.79 9.00
N VAL A 57 -2.60 -12.63 9.44
CA VAL A 57 -2.29 -11.50 8.55
C VAL A 57 -0.81 -11.40 8.25
N VAL A 58 -0.47 -11.41 6.96
CA VAL A 58 0.90 -11.26 6.45
C VAL A 58 0.99 -10.02 5.56
N LEU A 59 2.09 -9.30 5.67
CA LEU A 59 2.39 -8.14 4.84
C LEU A 59 3.44 -8.51 3.78
N SER A 60 3.05 -8.44 2.51
CA SER A 60 3.92 -8.62 1.35
C SER A 60 4.27 -7.25 0.77
N SER A 61 5.55 -6.91 0.77
CA SER A 61 6.06 -5.57 0.47
C SER A 61 7.50 -5.64 -0.06
N PRO A 62 7.87 -4.89 -1.13
CA PRO A 62 7.01 -4.10 -2.02
C PRO A 62 6.37 -4.96 -3.15
N ALA A 63 5.16 -4.61 -3.57
CA ALA A 63 4.38 -5.31 -4.61
C ALA A 63 3.59 -4.36 -5.53
N ASN A 64 3.29 -4.79 -6.76
CA ASN A 64 2.56 -4.05 -7.81
C ASN A 64 3.30 -2.78 -8.32
N THR A 65 3.20 -1.68 -7.57
CA THR A 65 3.82 -0.38 -7.87
C THR A 65 4.88 -0.08 -6.80
N TYR A 66 5.96 0.63 -7.13
CA TYR A 66 6.95 1.03 -6.13
C TYR A 66 6.75 2.48 -5.68
N ALA A 67 6.36 2.68 -4.43
CA ALA A 67 6.05 3.99 -3.83
C ALA A 67 6.96 4.32 -2.63
N HIS A 68 8.26 3.96 -2.74
CA HIS A 68 9.29 4.22 -1.72
C HIS A 68 8.90 3.71 -0.32
N TYR A 69 9.21 4.45 0.74
CA TYR A 69 9.06 3.99 2.11
C TYR A 69 7.69 4.35 2.70
N LEU A 70 7.26 3.55 3.66
CA LEU A 70 6.11 3.83 4.51
C LEU A 70 6.52 3.74 5.97
N THR A 71 6.50 4.89 6.65
CA THR A 71 6.86 5.01 8.05
C THR A 71 5.66 5.36 8.92
N THR A 72 5.77 5.14 10.23
CA THR A 72 4.83 5.69 11.21
C THR A 72 4.98 7.22 11.32
N PRO A 73 3.96 7.96 11.78
CA PRO A 73 4.08 9.41 12.01
C PRO A 73 5.26 9.77 12.91
N GLU A 74 5.54 8.96 13.93
CA GLU A 74 6.64 9.17 14.88
C GLU A 74 8.01 8.94 14.23
N GLU A 75 8.15 7.94 13.36
CA GLU A 75 9.37 7.71 12.56
C GLU A 75 9.54 8.80 11.49
N TYR A 76 8.43 9.25 10.89
CA TYR A 76 8.40 10.33 9.91
C TYR A 76 8.92 11.63 10.52
N ASP A 77 8.51 11.98 11.73
CA ASP A 77 8.90 13.23 12.39
C ASP A 77 10.42 13.33 12.65
N ILE A 78 11.13 12.20 12.73
CA ILE A 78 12.59 12.17 12.88
C ILE A 78 13.29 12.51 11.55
N GLN A 79 12.63 12.29 10.41
CA GLN A 79 13.16 12.57 9.07
C GLN A 79 14.51 11.89 8.78
N ARG A 80 14.65 10.61 9.17
CA ARG A 80 15.70 9.72 8.61
C ARG A 80 15.40 9.40 7.14
N TYR A 81 16.22 8.57 6.52
CA TYR A 81 16.06 8.18 5.12
C TYR A 81 14.64 7.69 4.79
N GLU A 82 14.10 6.82 5.65
CA GLU A 82 12.77 6.21 5.47
C GLU A 82 11.65 7.24 5.66
N GLY A 83 11.80 8.15 6.64
CA GLY A 83 10.84 9.24 6.89
C GLY A 83 10.83 10.26 5.75
N ALA A 84 12.02 10.67 5.28
CA ALA A 84 12.17 11.57 4.13
C ALA A 84 11.70 10.93 2.82
N SER A 85 11.76 9.60 2.71
CA SER A 85 11.29 8.83 1.55
C SER A 85 9.83 8.38 1.66
N THR A 86 9.10 8.84 2.68
CA THR A 86 7.64 8.64 2.80
C THR A 86 6.92 9.72 1.99
N LEU A 87 6.65 9.40 0.72
CA LEU A 87 6.29 10.39 -0.31
C LEU A 87 5.01 11.16 -0.03
N TYR A 88 3.99 10.51 0.52
CA TYR A 88 2.66 11.12 0.71
C TYR A 88 2.51 11.84 2.05
N GLY A 89 3.62 12.05 2.77
CA GLY A 89 3.68 12.82 4.01
C GLY A 89 3.44 12.01 5.27
N ARG A 90 3.35 12.72 6.39
CA ARG A 90 3.28 12.16 7.75
C ARG A 90 2.16 11.14 7.96
N ASP A 91 1.01 11.37 7.34
CA ASP A 91 -0.20 10.56 7.53
C ASP A 91 -0.36 9.44 6.50
N SER A 92 0.69 9.13 5.73
CA SER A 92 0.67 8.08 4.71
C SER A 92 0.22 6.73 5.28
N LEU A 93 0.74 6.33 6.45
CA LEU A 93 0.36 5.07 7.09
C LEU A 93 -1.12 5.03 7.45
N SER A 94 -1.65 6.12 8.01
CA SER A 94 -3.07 6.22 8.38
C SER A 94 -3.96 6.10 7.15
N ALA A 95 -3.57 6.70 6.02
CA ALA A 95 -4.27 6.56 4.75
C ALA A 95 -4.27 5.11 4.23
N TYR A 96 -3.11 4.44 4.27
CA TYR A 96 -2.98 3.05 3.84
C TYR A 96 -3.83 2.10 4.68
N ILE A 97 -3.79 2.24 6.01
CA ILE A 97 -4.61 1.44 6.92
C ILE A 97 -6.10 1.68 6.66
N ASN A 98 -6.53 2.94 6.56
CA ASN A 98 -7.92 3.28 6.32
C ASN A 98 -8.44 2.71 4.99
N LEU A 99 -7.70 2.89 3.89
CA LEU A 99 -8.06 2.32 2.58
C LEU A 99 -8.13 0.79 2.61
N THR A 100 -7.28 0.14 3.39
CA THR A 100 -7.28 -1.32 3.51
C THR A 100 -8.48 -1.82 4.30
N VAL A 101 -8.69 -1.28 5.50
CA VAL A 101 -9.75 -1.69 6.43
C VAL A 101 -11.13 -1.38 5.85
N SER A 102 -11.31 -0.19 5.25
CA SER A 102 -12.59 0.21 4.65
C SER A 102 -13.07 -0.65 3.49
N ASN A 103 -12.16 -1.39 2.84
CA ASN A 103 -12.49 -2.32 1.75
C ASN A 103 -12.44 -3.79 2.18
N LEU A 104 -12.17 -4.09 3.44
CA LEU A 104 -11.97 -5.47 3.90
C LEU A 104 -13.27 -6.28 3.93
N ASN A 105 -14.43 -5.61 4.06
CA ASN A 105 -15.76 -6.20 3.99
C ASN A 105 -16.04 -6.94 2.66
N TYR A 106 -15.40 -6.54 1.57
CA TYR A 106 -15.48 -7.24 0.27
C TYR A 106 -14.78 -8.61 0.29
N LEU A 107 -14.03 -8.91 1.34
CA LEU A 107 -13.42 -10.23 1.56
C LEU A 107 -14.21 -11.07 2.57
N SER A 108 -15.37 -10.62 3.04
CA SER A 108 -16.25 -11.42 3.90
C SER A 108 -16.80 -12.66 3.16
N PRO A 109 -17.12 -13.77 3.86
CA PRO A 109 -17.63 -14.99 3.23
C PRO A 109 -18.87 -14.75 2.35
N ASP A 110 -19.71 -13.80 2.74
CA ASP A 110 -20.98 -13.48 2.07
C ASP A 110 -20.87 -12.30 1.10
N ALA A 111 -19.64 -11.81 0.84
CA ALA A 111 -19.42 -10.69 -0.06
C ALA A 111 -19.80 -11.06 -1.50
N THR A 112 -20.69 -10.26 -2.08
CA THR A 112 -21.15 -10.39 -3.49
C THR A 112 -20.70 -9.23 -4.37
N GLY A 113 -20.13 -8.18 -3.77
CA GLY A 113 -19.68 -6.98 -4.45
C GLY A 113 -18.17 -6.92 -4.62
N GLN A 114 -17.72 -5.91 -5.34
CA GLN A 114 -16.31 -5.53 -5.47
C GLN A 114 -16.18 -4.02 -5.21
N PRO A 115 -15.01 -3.56 -4.73
CA PRO A 115 -14.76 -2.13 -4.63
C PRO A 115 -14.82 -1.47 -6.01
N ALA A 116 -15.21 -0.19 -6.03
CA ALA A 116 -15.23 0.57 -7.27
C ALA A 116 -13.83 0.61 -7.91
N GLN A 117 -13.77 0.52 -9.23
CA GLN A 117 -12.50 0.61 -9.95
C GLN A 117 -11.89 2.00 -9.72
N GLY A 118 -10.62 2.01 -9.26
CA GLY A 118 -9.83 3.24 -9.15
C GLY A 118 -9.46 3.83 -10.52
N PRO A 119 -8.90 5.05 -10.55
CA PRO A 119 -8.41 5.64 -11.78
C PRO A 119 -7.30 4.76 -12.40
N PRO A 120 -7.25 4.61 -13.73
CA PRO A 120 -6.20 3.83 -14.37
C PRO A 120 -4.83 4.52 -14.20
N PRO A 121 -3.74 3.76 -13.99
CA PRO A 121 -2.41 4.33 -13.87
C PRO A 121 -1.95 4.98 -15.20
N PRO A 122 -1.12 6.05 -15.14
CA PRO A 122 -0.60 6.70 -16.34
C PRO A 122 0.38 5.80 -17.10
N THR A 123 0.37 5.85 -18.44
CA THR A 123 1.29 5.08 -19.30
C THR A 123 2.43 5.96 -19.81
N THR A 124 3.69 5.56 -19.56
CA THR A 124 4.90 6.33 -19.94
C THR A 124 5.77 5.67 -21.02
N GLY A 125 5.26 4.62 -21.68
CA GLY A 125 6.03 3.76 -22.59
C GLY A 125 6.66 4.45 -23.81
N THR A 126 6.13 5.60 -24.22
CA THR A 126 6.52 6.36 -25.43
C THR A 126 7.53 7.48 -25.18
N SER A 127 7.88 7.78 -23.93
CA SER A 127 8.70 8.97 -23.58
C SER A 127 9.84 8.66 -22.59
N ARG A 128 10.42 7.45 -22.68
CA ARG A 128 11.57 7.06 -21.85
C ARG A 128 12.87 7.63 -22.40
N CYS A 129 13.59 8.41 -21.59
CA CYS A 129 14.95 8.80 -21.90
C CYS A 129 15.90 7.62 -21.64
N HIS A 130 16.69 7.23 -22.63
CA HIS A 130 17.74 6.22 -22.48
C HIS A 130 19.09 6.85 -22.86
N LEU A 131 20.06 6.83 -21.94
CA LEU A 131 21.43 7.19 -22.26
C LEU A 131 22.08 6.03 -23.02
N SER A 132 22.15 6.12 -24.35
CA SER A 132 23.02 5.23 -25.12
C SER A 132 24.47 5.58 -24.81
N ARG A 133 25.27 4.62 -24.33
CA ARG A 133 26.72 4.77 -24.21
C ARG A 133 27.30 5.12 -25.58
N ALA A 134 27.98 6.26 -25.68
CA ALA A 134 28.96 6.46 -26.75
C ALA A 134 30.13 5.51 -26.47
N SER A 135 30.31 4.53 -27.34
CA SER A 135 31.48 3.64 -27.40
C SER A 135 32.74 4.42 -27.76
#